data_AF-A0A2V8FVA5-F1
#
_entry.id   AF-A0A2V8FVA5-F1
#
_cell.length_a   1.000
_cell.length_b   1.000
_cell.length_c   1.000
_cell.angle_alpha   90.00
_cell.angle_beta   90.00
_cell.angle_gamma   90.00
#
_symmetry.space_group_name_H-M   'P 1'
#
loop_
_entity.id
_entity.type
_entity.pdbx_description
1 polymer ?
#
loop_
_entity_poly.entity_id
_entity_poly.type
_entity_poly.pdbx_seq_one_letter_code
_entity_poly.pdbx_strand_id
1 'polypeptide(L)'
;MRDFRPVIATLLIVAWLAGCNVQPPRALAEDNGTQGLRPVIVQGAMDLEVRKLAAALDNVSVENVQGWTFWRGTLDGYPVVVSKTMKGVSSAAAATTIAADHYHPAAIVNQGTAGGHEPQLRVYDIVLGKFAVNLGSFKTAYRKAGEGSDFREWKPLDLMKTEGSAGEDPNAHSMRRFQASGQLLDAAVS
;
A
#
# COMPACT_ATOMS: atom_id res chain seq x y z
N MET A 1 39.34 -64.81 41.15
CA MET A 1 40.77 -65.16 41.30
C MET A 1 41.55 -64.38 40.26
N ARG A 2 42.44 -63.50 40.75
CA ARG A 2 43.74 -63.00 40.21
C ARG A 2 43.97 -63.11 38.70
N ASP A 3 44.59 -62.17 38.00
CA ASP A 3 45.23 -60.87 38.21
C ASP A 3 45.71 -60.50 36.77
N PHE A 4 45.83 -59.21 36.40
CA PHE A 4 47.03 -58.67 35.72
C PHE A 4 46.86 -57.15 35.47
N ARG A 5 47.76 -56.37 36.07
CA ARG A 5 47.92 -54.90 36.02
C ARG A 5 48.85 -54.53 34.82
N PRO A 6 49.47 -53.33 34.76
CA PRO A 6 48.96 -51.94 34.57
C PRO A 6 49.72 -51.23 33.41
N VAL A 7 49.25 -50.09 32.87
CA VAL A 7 50.16 -49.07 32.28
C VAL A 7 49.60 -47.66 32.50
N ILE A 8 50.47 -46.79 32.99
CA ILE A 8 50.35 -45.35 33.25
C ILE A 8 50.39 -44.59 31.93
N ALA A 9 49.48 -43.62 31.72
CA ALA A 9 49.66 -42.59 30.69
C ALA A 9 49.01 -41.26 31.12
N THR A 10 49.83 -40.41 31.72
CA THR A 10 49.68 -38.95 31.84
C THR A 10 49.48 -38.33 30.46
N LEU A 11 48.56 -37.37 30.26
CA LEU A 11 48.82 -36.08 29.56
C LEU A 11 47.58 -35.18 29.38
N LEU A 12 47.79 -33.92 29.76
CA LEU A 12 47.33 -32.65 29.14
C LEU A 12 45.87 -32.19 29.25
N ILE A 13 45.71 -31.26 30.18
CA ILE A 13 44.80 -30.12 30.13
C ILE A 13 45.20 -29.19 28.97
N VAL A 14 44.26 -28.85 28.08
CA VAL A 14 44.29 -27.60 27.31
C VAL A 14 42.88 -27.01 27.31
N ALA A 15 42.68 -25.97 28.12
CA ALA A 15 41.48 -25.14 28.10
C ALA A 15 41.58 -24.13 26.94
N TRP A 16 40.65 -24.20 25.99
CA TRP A 16 40.50 -23.19 24.95
C TRP A 16 39.61 -22.06 25.48
N LEU A 17 40.22 -20.92 25.83
CA LEU A 17 39.53 -19.64 25.98
C LEU A 17 39.46 -18.95 24.62
N ALA A 18 38.36 -19.15 23.90
CA ALA A 18 38.01 -18.31 22.75
C ALA A 18 37.18 -17.12 23.26
N GLY A 19 37.80 -15.94 23.32
CA GLY A 19 37.11 -14.68 23.56
C GLY A 19 36.27 -14.28 22.35
N CYS A 20 34.94 -14.34 22.48
CA CYS A 20 34.04 -13.70 21.53
C CYS A 20 34.01 -12.20 21.82
N ASN A 21 34.70 -11.42 21.00
CA ASN A 21 34.61 -9.96 21.02
C ASN A 21 33.33 -9.55 20.28
N VAL A 22 32.24 -9.38 21.02
CA VAL A 22 30.96 -8.88 20.47
C VAL A 22 31.00 -7.36 20.57
N GLN A 23 31.21 -6.67 19.44
CA GLN A 23 30.92 -5.25 19.36
C GLN A 23 29.41 -5.04 19.61
N PRO A 24 29.00 -4.17 20.54
CA PRO A 24 27.59 -3.82 20.66
C PRO A 24 27.12 -3.11 19.38
N PRO A 25 25.85 -3.26 19.00
CA PRO A 25 25.30 -2.52 17.87
C PRO A 25 25.46 -1.01 18.10
N ARG A 26 25.98 -0.32 17.08
CA ARG A 26 26.11 1.14 17.05
C ARG A 26 24.71 1.72 17.16
N ALA A 27 24.44 2.47 18.24
CA ALA A 27 23.17 3.15 18.44
C ALA A 27 22.86 4.02 17.21
N LEU A 28 21.75 3.71 16.54
CA LEU A 28 21.14 4.63 15.58
C LEU A 28 20.69 5.85 16.37
N ALA A 29 20.95 7.05 15.84
CA ALA A 29 20.52 8.28 16.45
C ALA A 29 19.01 8.23 16.74
N GLU A 30 18.63 8.53 17.99
CA GLU A 30 17.23 8.65 18.38
C GLU A 30 16.62 9.85 17.64
N ASP A 31 15.81 9.56 16.62
CA ASP A 31 14.86 10.54 16.07
C ASP A 31 13.72 10.71 17.08
N ASN A 32 13.90 11.67 17.98
CA ASN A 32 12.92 12.03 19.02
C ASN A 32 11.85 13.03 18.52
N GLY A 33 11.74 13.29 17.20
CA GLY A 33 10.77 14.24 16.63
C GLY A 33 9.50 13.62 16.05
N THR A 34 9.54 12.36 15.63
CA THR A 34 8.43 11.70 14.88
C THR A 34 7.74 10.56 15.64
N GLN A 35 8.23 10.23 16.84
CA GLN A 35 7.71 9.13 17.66
C GLN A 35 6.25 9.38 18.08
N GLY A 36 5.30 8.76 17.36
CA GLY A 36 3.87 8.80 17.65
C GLY A 36 3.00 9.49 16.58
N LEU A 37 3.60 10.16 15.60
CA LEU A 37 2.84 10.73 14.48
C LEU A 37 2.44 9.63 13.48
N ARG A 38 1.16 9.58 13.12
CA ARG A 38 0.67 8.70 12.05
C ARG A 38 1.07 9.29 10.69
N PRO A 39 1.66 8.52 9.77
CA PRO A 39 2.18 9.06 8.52
C PRO A 39 1.07 9.46 7.55
N VAL A 40 1.39 10.36 6.61
CA VAL A 40 0.60 10.52 5.37
C VAL A 40 1.14 9.56 4.32
N ILE A 41 0.24 8.83 3.66
CA ILE A 41 0.61 7.93 2.56
C ILE A 41 0.28 8.59 1.24
N VAL A 42 1.26 8.64 0.33
CA VAL A 42 1.07 9.15 -1.03
C VAL A 42 1.25 8.01 -2.02
N GLN A 43 0.20 7.70 -2.77
CA GLN A 43 0.15 6.54 -3.67
C GLN A 43 0.32 6.95 -5.13
N GLY A 44 1.00 6.12 -5.91
CA GLY A 44 1.03 6.19 -7.37
C GLY A 44 1.21 4.81 -8.00
N ALA A 45 0.70 4.60 -9.21
CA ALA A 45 0.66 3.27 -9.83
C ALA A 45 2.00 2.88 -10.46
N MET A 46 2.66 3.84 -11.11
CA MET A 46 3.86 3.61 -11.92
C MET A 46 5.10 4.28 -11.34
N ASP A 47 6.28 3.78 -11.72
CA ASP A 47 7.57 4.36 -11.28
C ASP A 47 7.70 5.85 -11.60
N LEU A 48 7.16 6.30 -12.74
CA LEU A 48 7.18 7.72 -13.10
C LEU A 48 6.37 8.59 -12.13
N GLU A 49 5.30 8.05 -11.56
CA GLU A 49 4.38 8.75 -10.66
C GLU A 49 4.92 8.82 -9.23
N VAL A 50 5.77 7.87 -8.81
CA VAL A 50 6.28 7.81 -7.43
C VAL A 50 7.74 8.24 -7.27
N ARG A 51 8.57 8.16 -8.32
CA ARG A 51 10.03 8.44 -8.21
C ARG A 51 10.33 9.84 -7.69
N LYS A 52 9.63 10.86 -8.19
CA LYS A 52 9.83 12.25 -7.75
C LYS A 52 9.40 12.45 -6.29
N LEU A 53 8.32 11.80 -5.88
CA LEU A 53 7.83 11.86 -4.50
C LEU A 53 8.82 11.19 -3.55
N ALA A 54 9.28 9.98 -3.87
CA ALA A 54 10.25 9.26 -3.06
C ALA A 54 11.61 9.99 -2.97
N ALA A 55 12.03 10.66 -4.04
CA ALA A 55 13.26 11.45 -4.06
C ALA A 55 13.18 12.76 -3.27
N ALA A 56 11.96 13.24 -2.96
CA ALA A 56 11.74 14.43 -2.14
C ALA A 56 11.74 14.13 -0.63
N LEU A 57 11.77 12.85 -0.23
CA LEU A 57 11.80 12.45 1.17
C LEU A 57 13.22 12.55 1.72
N ASP A 58 13.32 12.97 2.97
CA ASP A 58 14.51 12.85 3.81
C ASP A 58 14.51 11.51 4.56
N ASN A 59 15.71 11.04 4.94
CA ASN A 59 15.90 9.85 5.79
C ASN A 59 15.20 8.59 5.26
N VAL A 60 15.31 8.35 3.95
CA VAL A 60 14.52 7.32 3.26
C VAL A 60 14.95 5.90 3.61
N SER A 61 13.99 5.08 4.04
CA SER A 61 14.06 3.61 4.01
C SER A 61 13.16 3.06 2.90
N VAL A 62 13.63 2.02 2.21
CA VAL A 62 12.83 1.30 1.20
C VAL A 62 12.39 -0.03 1.81
N GLU A 63 11.09 -0.27 1.79
CA GLU A 63 10.46 -1.44 2.37
C GLU A 63 9.70 -2.21 1.28
N ASN A 64 9.85 -3.53 1.26
CA ASN A 64 9.01 -4.40 0.45
C ASN A 64 8.08 -5.19 1.39
N VAL A 65 6.80 -4.85 1.38
CA VAL A 65 5.80 -5.46 2.26
C VAL A 65 4.81 -6.23 1.39
N GLN A 66 4.80 -7.55 1.57
CA GLN A 66 3.92 -8.48 0.85
C GLN A 66 4.00 -8.37 -0.69
N GLY A 67 5.12 -7.90 -1.24
CA GLY A 67 5.32 -7.72 -2.69
C GLY A 67 5.10 -6.31 -3.22
N TRP A 68 4.68 -5.35 -2.38
CA TRP A 68 4.56 -3.94 -2.73
C TRP A 68 5.74 -3.13 -2.18
N THR A 69 6.16 -2.11 -2.91
CA THR A 69 7.29 -1.25 -2.53
C THR A 69 6.79 0.05 -1.89
N PHE A 70 7.39 0.38 -0.76
CA PHE A 70 7.14 1.59 0.00
C PHE A 70 8.46 2.31 0.25
N TRP A 71 8.43 3.64 0.17
CA TRP A 71 9.54 4.50 0.59
C TRP A 71 9.05 5.30 1.79
N ARG A 72 9.64 5.05 2.95
CA ARG A 72 9.31 5.72 4.20
C ARG A 72 10.40 6.74 4.50
N GLY A 73 9.99 7.93 4.90
CA GLY A 73 10.90 8.99 5.29
C GLY A 73 10.14 10.14 5.91
N THR A 74 10.71 11.33 5.80
CA THR A 74 10.06 12.58 6.24
C THR A 74 9.99 13.58 5.10
N LEU A 75 8.95 14.41 5.09
CA LEU A 75 8.86 15.61 4.25
C LEU A 75 8.58 16.79 5.18
N ASP A 76 9.43 17.82 5.16
CA ASP A 76 9.39 18.94 6.10
C ASP A 76 9.30 18.49 7.58
N GLY A 77 10.02 17.40 7.91
CA GLY A 77 10.03 16.79 9.24
C GLY A 77 8.79 15.96 9.60
N TYR A 78 7.77 15.89 8.75
CA TYR A 78 6.56 15.08 8.98
C TYR A 78 6.71 13.67 8.37
N PRO A 79 6.27 12.59 9.03
CA PRO A 79 6.39 11.23 8.50
C PRO A 79 5.51 11.03 7.25
N VAL A 80 6.14 10.62 6.14
CA VAL A 80 5.48 10.34 4.87
C VAL A 80 5.92 8.97 4.34
N VAL A 81 4.97 8.24 3.77
CA VAL A 81 5.24 6.97 3.07
C VAL A 81 4.75 7.09 1.63
N VAL A 82 5.66 6.96 0.67
CA VAL A 82 5.30 6.84 -0.75
C VAL A 82 5.04 5.37 -1.07
N SER A 83 3.92 5.06 -1.70
CA SER A 83 3.49 3.68 -2.00
C SER A 83 3.32 3.48 -3.51
N LYS A 84 4.04 2.50 -4.08
CA LYS A 84 3.83 2.07 -5.47
C LYS A 84 2.73 1.02 -5.53
N THR A 85 1.57 1.38 -6.06
CA THR A 85 0.38 0.52 -6.03
C THR A 85 0.32 -0.52 -7.15
N MET A 86 1.13 -0.34 -8.19
CA MET A 86 0.95 -0.99 -9.50
C MET A 86 -0.38 -0.59 -10.16
N LYS A 87 -0.68 -1.17 -11.32
CA LYS A 87 -1.82 -0.80 -12.17
C LYS A 87 -3.04 -1.67 -11.88
N GLY A 88 -4.22 -1.07 -11.95
CA GLY A 88 -5.50 -1.77 -11.84
C GLY A 88 -6.06 -1.80 -10.41
N VAL A 89 -7.37 -2.03 -10.32
CA VAL A 89 -8.14 -1.92 -9.08
C VAL A 89 -7.72 -2.93 -8.01
N SER A 90 -7.38 -4.16 -8.41
CA SER A 90 -6.97 -5.21 -7.46
C SER A 90 -5.63 -4.89 -6.80
N SER A 91 -4.65 -4.42 -7.58
CA SER A 91 -3.34 -4.04 -7.06
C SER A 91 -3.42 -2.78 -6.20
N ALA A 92 -4.22 -1.79 -6.60
CA ALA A 92 -4.46 -0.59 -5.81
C ALA A 92 -5.15 -0.90 -4.48
N ALA A 93 -6.16 -1.78 -4.49
CA ALA A 93 -6.83 -2.23 -3.27
C ALA A 93 -5.84 -2.93 -2.33
N ALA A 94 -5.08 -3.91 -2.82
CA ALA A 94 -4.10 -4.63 -2.02
C ALA A 94 -3.02 -3.69 -1.42
N ALA A 95 -2.44 -2.81 -2.25
CA ALA A 95 -1.47 -1.81 -1.78
C ALA A 95 -2.04 -0.93 -0.68
N THR A 96 -3.28 -0.46 -0.84
CA THR A 96 -3.96 0.42 0.12
C THR A 96 -4.27 -0.30 1.42
N THR A 97 -4.73 -1.56 1.35
CA THR A 97 -4.97 -2.38 2.55
C THR A 97 -3.67 -2.64 3.31
N ILE A 98 -2.60 -3.05 2.62
CA ILE A 98 -1.28 -3.25 3.24
C ILE A 98 -0.79 -1.96 3.87
N ALA A 99 -0.93 -0.83 3.16
CA ALA A 99 -0.51 0.47 3.65
C ALA A 99 -1.28 0.89 4.92
N ALA A 100 -2.59 0.68 4.93
CA ALA A 100 -3.46 1.01 6.05
C ALA A 100 -3.14 0.16 7.28
N ASP A 101 -2.99 -1.15 7.10
CA ASP A 101 -2.69 -2.12 8.17
C ASP A 101 -1.27 -1.96 8.72
N HIS A 102 -0.28 -1.77 7.85
CA HIS A 102 1.12 -1.73 8.27
C HIS A 102 1.51 -0.38 8.89
N TYR A 103 1.07 0.74 8.30
CA TYR A 103 1.53 2.08 8.68
C TYR A 103 0.53 2.89 9.50
N HIS A 104 -0.72 2.44 9.64
CA HIS A 104 -1.77 3.13 10.40
C HIS A 104 -1.85 4.63 10.10
N PRO A 105 -2.05 5.04 8.83
CA PRO A 105 -1.84 6.41 8.41
C PRO A 105 -2.83 7.41 8.99
N ALA A 106 -2.42 8.68 9.03
CA ALA A 106 -3.31 9.81 9.27
C ALA A 106 -4.22 10.08 8.06
N ALA A 107 -3.66 9.94 6.86
CA ALA A 107 -4.35 10.15 5.59
C ALA A 107 -3.71 9.34 4.46
N ILE A 108 -4.49 9.06 3.41
CA ILE A 108 -4.02 8.48 2.15
C ILE A 108 -4.40 9.43 1.02
N VAL A 109 -3.40 9.83 0.24
CA VAL A 109 -3.54 10.63 -0.98
C VAL A 109 -3.19 9.76 -2.17
N ASN A 110 -4.17 9.49 -3.02
CA ASN A 110 -3.93 8.80 -4.29
C ASN A 110 -3.73 9.84 -5.40
N GLN A 111 -2.63 9.71 -6.14
CA GLN A 111 -2.33 10.57 -7.28
C GLN A 111 -1.83 9.75 -8.47
N GLY A 112 -1.91 10.36 -9.64
CA GLY A 112 -1.38 9.78 -10.87
C GLY A 112 -1.88 10.55 -12.08
N THR A 113 -1.72 9.92 -13.24
CA THR A 113 -2.20 10.46 -14.51
C THR A 113 -3.59 9.91 -14.87
N ALA A 114 -4.42 10.71 -15.54
CA ALA A 114 -5.76 10.32 -15.96
C ALA A 114 -6.12 10.90 -17.34
N GLY A 115 -7.06 10.25 -18.03
CA GLY A 115 -7.67 10.77 -19.25
C GLY A 115 -8.89 11.65 -18.92
N GLY A 116 -8.98 12.82 -19.54
CA GLY A 116 -10.12 13.73 -19.36
C GLY A 116 -11.39 13.21 -20.02
N HIS A 117 -12.49 13.15 -19.26
CA HIS A 117 -13.83 12.82 -19.78
C HIS A 117 -14.70 14.06 -20.03
N GLU A 118 -14.35 15.19 -19.40
CA GLU A 118 -15.04 16.47 -19.56
C GLU A 118 -14.40 17.26 -20.70
N PRO A 119 -15.16 17.70 -21.73
CA PRO A 119 -14.62 18.43 -22.88
C PRO A 119 -13.81 19.69 -22.55
N GLN A 120 -14.05 20.31 -21.40
CA GLN A 120 -13.34 21.52 -20.97
C GLN A 120 -11.94 21.24 -20.39
N LEU A 121 -11.66 19.99 -19.98
CA LEU A 121 -10.37 19.62 -19.40
C LEU A 121 -9.27 19.61 -20.47
N ARG A 122 -8.12 20.17 -20.10
CA ARG A 122 -6.91 20.21 -20.91
C ARG A 122 -5.83 19.30 -20.33
N VAL A 123 -4.87 18.95 -21.19
CA VAL A 123 -3.65 18.25 -20.73
C VAL A 123 -2.99 19.08 -19.64
N TYR A 124 -2.64 18.44 -18.53
CA TYR A 124 -2.08 19.01 -17.29
C TYR A 124 -3.07 19.67 -16.33
N ASP A 125 -4.38 19.72 -16.63
CA ASP A 125 -5.35 20.10 -15.60
C ASP A 125 -5.35 19.06 -14.46
N ILE A 126 -5.37 19.54 -13.21
CA ILE A 126 -5.43 18.71 -12.02
C ILE A 126 -6.90 18.60 -11.59
N VAL A 127 -7.38 17.36 -11.49
CA VAL A 127 -8.74 17.07 -11.02
C VAL A 127 -8.68 16.63 -9.55
N LEU A 128 -9.32 17.40 -8.68
CA LEU A 128 -9.56 17.00 -7.29
C LEU A 128 -10.82 16.13 -7.23
N GLY A 129 -10.64 14.84 -6.92
CA GLY A 129 -11.73 13.88 -6.86
C GLY A 129 -12.62 14.11 -5.64
N LYS A 130 -13.78 14.76 -5.80
CA LYS A 130 -14.79 14.88 -4.73
C LYS A 130 -15.35 13.52 -4.31
N PHE A 131 -15.47 12.61 -5.26
CA PHE A 131 -15.80 11.21 -5.05
C PHE A 131 -15.22 10.36 -6.18
N ALA A 132 -15.07 9.06 -5.94
CA ALA A 132 -14.74 8.07 -6.94
C ALA A 132 -15.88 7.05 -7.09
N VAL A 133 -15.94 6.37 -8.23
CA VAL A 133 -16.90 5.31 -8.53
C VAL A 133 -16.17 4.14 -9.16
N ASN A 134 -16.69 2.91 -8.98
CA ASN A 134 -16.23 1.79 -9.80
C ASN A 134 -16.93 1.84 -11.15
N LEU A 135 -16.32 2.53 -12.12
CA LEU A 135 -16.90 2.75 -13.44
C LEU A 135 -17.11 1.44 -14.22
N GLY A 136 -16.40 0.36 -13.88
CA GLY A 136 -16.53 -0.94 -14.56
C GLY A 136 -17.62 -1.85 -14.00
N SER A 137 -18.35 -1.43 -12.96
CA SER A 137 -19.33 -2.30 -12.29
C SER A 137 -20.71 -2.21 -12.93
N PHE A 138 -21.04 -3.18 -13.78
CA PHE A 138 -22.34 -3.29 -14.45
C PHE A 138 -22.89 -4.71 -14.41
N LYS A 139 -24.23 -4.82 -14.38
CA LYS A 139 -24.97 -6.04 -14.72
C LYS A 139 -25.53 -5.90 -16.13
N THR A 140 -25.38 -6.96 -16.92
CA THR A 140 -25.98 -7.08 -18.25
C THR A 140 -27.22 -7.98 -18.19
N ALA A 141 -28.19 -7.71 -19.05
CA ALA A 141 -29.35 -8.59 -19.22
C ALA A 141 -28.96 -9.85 -20.00
N TYR A 142 -29.71 -10.93 -19.80
CA TYR A 142 -29.61 -12.10 -20.65
C TYR A 142 -29.97 -11.75 -22.10
N ARG A 143 -29.18 -12.27 -23.04
CA ARG A 143 -29.41 -12.18 -24.49
C ARG A 143 -29.15 -13.54 -25.13
N LYS A 144 -29.87 -13.84 -26.20
CA LYS A 144 -29.73 -15.12 -26.92
C LYS A 144 -28.45 -15.14 -27.75
N ALA A 145 -28.00 -16.34 -28.11
CA ALA A 145 -26.87 -16.50 -29.02
C ALA A 145 -27.12 -15.77 -30.35
N GLY A 146 -26.13 -14.99 -30.79
CA GLY A 146 -26.21 -14.17 -32.01
C GLY A 146 -26.69 -12.73 -31.81
N GLU A 147 -27.19 -12.35 -30.63
CA GLU A 147 -27.68 -10.98 -30.36
C GLU A 147 -26.57 -9.98 -29.98
N GLY A 148 -25.38 -10.47 -29.57
CA GLY A 148 -24.26 -9.64 -29.15
C GLY A 148 -24.50 -8.90 -27.83
N SER A 149 -23.79 -7.77 -27.64
CA SER A 149 -23.86 -6.93 -26.44
C SER A 149 -24.39 -5.54 -26.79
N ASP A 150 -25.25 -4.98 -25.93
CA ASP A 150 -25.70 -3.59 -26.01
C ASP A 150 -25.38 -2.86 -24.70
N PHE A 151 -24.41 -1.94 -24.75
CA PHE A 151 -23.97 -1.17 -23.57
C PHE A 151 -25.06 -0.21 -23.05
N ARG A 152 -26.07 0.13 -23.86
CA ARG A 152 -27.15 1.05 -23.48
C ARG A 152 -28.11 0.41 -22.46
N GLU A 153 -28.09 -0.91 -22.35
CA GLU A 153 -28.93 -1.67 -21.42
C GLU A 153 -28.21 -2.07 -20.13
N TRP A 154 -26.91 -1.77 -20.03
CA TRP A 154 -26.12 -2.14 -18.87
C TRP A 154 -26.55 -1.31 -17.67
N LYS A 155 -26.81 -1.98 -16.55
CA LYS A 155 -27.25 -1.34 -15.32
C LYS A 155 -26.06 -1.23 -14.37
N PRO A 156 -25.72 -0.03 -13.84
CA PRO A 156 -24.69 0.10 -12.82
C PRO A 156 -24.98 -0.82 -11.64
N LEU A 157 -23.95 -1.40 -11.05
CA LEU A 157 -24.08 -2.34 -9.95
C LEU A 157 -23.30 -1.87 -8.73
N ASP A 158 -23.98 -1.75 -7.59
CA ASP A 158 -23.35 -1.53 -6.29
C ASP A 158 -23.08 -2.87 -5.62
N LEU A 159 -21.83 -3.34 -5.73
CA LEU A 159 -21.36 -4.60 -5.16
C LEU A 159 -21.44 -4.66 -3.63
N MET A 160 -21.60 -3.52 -2.95
CA MET A 160 -21.59 -3.42 -1.49
C MET A 160 -22.98 -3.22 -0.88
N LYS A 161 -24.04 -3.21 -1.69
CA LYS A 161 -25.39 -2.88 -1.21
C LYS A 161 -26.16 -4.07 -0.65
N THR A 162 -25.70 -5.29 -0.92
CA THR A 162 -26.36 -6.53 -0.53
C THR A 162 -25.39 -7.50 0.11
N GLU A 163 -25.83 -8.24 1.13
CA GLU A 163 -25.08 -9.39 1.64
C GLU A 163 -25.20 -10.61 0.70
N GLY A 164 -26.23 -10.66 -0.14
CA GLY A 164 -26.43 -11.67 -1.18
C GLY A 164 -25.82 -11.29 -2.53
N SER A 165 -26.25 -11.96 -3.60
CA SER A 165 -25.85 -11.61 -4.96
C SER A 165 -26.42 -10.23 -5.33
N ALA A 166 -25.55 -9.22 -5.43
CA ALA A 166 -25.93 -7.88 -5.86
C ALA A 166 -26.67 -7.88 -7.20
N GLY A 167 -26.41 -8.87 -8.06
CA GLY A 167 -27.13 -9.01 -9.32
C GLY A 167 -28.63 -9.23 -9.16
N GLU A 168 -29.08 -9.88 -8.08
CA GLU A 168 -30.48 -10.28 -7.91
C GLU A 168 -31.32 -9.27 -7.11
N ASP A 169 -30.70 -8.22 -6.57
CA ASP A 169 -31.41 -7.15 -5.84
C ASP A 169 -31.69 -5.95 -6.76
N PRO A 170 -32.98 -5.61 -7.00
CA PRO A 170 -33.35 -4.40 -7.73
C PRO A 170 -32.77 -3.11 -7.14
N ASN A 171 -32.52 -3.07 -5.83
CA ASN A 171 -31.96 -1.91 -5.15
C ASN A 171 -30.46 -1.75 -5.37
N ALA A 172 -29.74 -2.79 -5.81
CA ALA A 172 -28.30 -2.73 -6.10
C ALA A 172 -27.97 -1.99 -7.40
N HIS A 173 -28.97 -1.59 -8.19
CA HIS A 173 -28.79 -0.91 -9.46
C HIS A 173 -28.44 0.59 -9.32
N SER A 174 -27.29 0.87 -8.71
CA SER A 174 -26.79 2.24 -8.51
C SER A 174 -25.28 2.28 -8.59
N MET A 175 -24.73 3.40 -9.06
CA MET A 175 -23.28 3.61 -9.03
C MET A 175 -22.87 4.14 -7.65
N ARG A 176 -22.21 3.29 -6.85
CA ARG A 176 -21.71 3.70 -5.54
C ARG A 176 -20.64 4.78 -5.67
N ARG A 177 -20.78 5.83 -4.86
CA ARG A 177 -19.79 6.90 -4.70
C ARG A 177 -18.99 6.68 -3.42
N PHE A 178 -17.67 6.67 -3.55
CA PHE A 178 -16.72 6.72 -2.45
C PHE A 178 -16.30 8.17 -2.25
N GLN A 179 -16.78 8.81 -1.19
CA GLN A 179 -16.54 10.23 -0.94
C GLN A 179 -15.10 10.48 -0.52
N ALA A 180 -14.52 11.58 -0.98
CA ALA A 180 -13.25 12.06 -0.45
C ALA A 180 -13.43 12.68 0.95
N SER A 181 -12.35 12.73 1.72
CA SER A 181 -12.33 13.43 3.00
C SER A 181 -12.48 14.94 2.77
N GLY A 182 -13.44 15.57 3.46
CA GLY A 182 -13.63 17.02 3.40
C GLY A 182 -12.36 17.78 3.82
N GLN A 183 -11.69 17.34 4.88
CA GLN A 183 -10.46 17.97 5.37
C GLN A 183 -9.33 17.93 4.33
N LEU A 184 -9.22 16.84 3.55
CA LEU A 184 -8.20 16.75 2.50
C LEU A 184 -8.56 17.58 1.28
N LEU A 185 -9.85 17.70 0.95
CA LEU A 185 -10.29 18.58 -0.13
C LEU A 185 -10.04 20.05 0.23
N ASP A 186 -10.34 20.45 1.46
CA ASP A 186 -10.11 21.81 1.93
C ASP A 186 -8.61 22.14 1.95
N ALA A 187 -7.77 21.21 2.38
CA ALA A 187 -6.31 21.37 2.35
C ALA A 187 -5.72 21.42 0.93
N ALA A 188 -6.38 20.81 -0.06
CA ALA A 188 -5.90 20.81 -1.44
C ALA A 188 -6.18 22.13 -2.18
N VAL A 189 -7.04 22.99 -1.63
CA VAL A 189 -7.44 24.27 -2.24
C VAL A 189 -6.99 25.50 -1.45
N SER A 190 -6.33 25.30 -0.30
CA SER A 190 -5.73 26.35 0.52
C SER A 190 -4.35 26.75 0.02
#